data_AF-A0A8J2K603-F1
#
_entry.id   AF-A0A8J2K603-F1
#
_cell.length_a   1.000
_cell.length_b   1.000
_cell.length_c   1.000
_cell.angle_alpha   90.00
_cell.angle_beta   90.00
_cell.angle_gamma   90.00
#
_symmetry.space_group_name_H-M   'P 1'
#
loop_
_entity.id
_entity.type
_entity.pdbx_description
1 polymer ?
#
loop_
_entity_poly.entity_id
_entity_poly.type
_entity_poly.pdbx_seq_one_letter_code
_entity_poly.pdbx_strand_id
1 'polypeptide(L)'
;DGSECGCMKAIILLKPETPGLMDIQPVEMLQDQAQCILNDYIRGRYSRQPTRFGRMLLLVPSLRAVRQNTVENLFFKDTIGEIPMQRLLIDMYQMDKFA
;
A
#
# COMPACT_ATOMS: atom_id res chain seq x y z
N ASP A 1 -8.41 -13.17 1.25
CA ASP A 1 -9.78 -12.60 1.22
C ASP A 1 -9.69 -11.06 1.20
N GLY A 2 -10.82 -10.35 1.27
CA GLY A 2 -10.84 -8.88 1.26
C GLY A 2 -10.13 -8.25 2.46
N SER A 3 -10.20 -8.87 3.64
CA SER A 3 -9.53 -8.41 4.86
C SER A 3 -8.01 -8.52 4.75
N GLU A 4 -7.52 -9.67 4.29
CA GLU A 4 -6.11 -9.90 3.97
C GLU A 4 -5.60 -8.88 2.95
N CYS A 5 -6.34 -8.68 1.86
CA CYS A 5 -5.99 -7.72 0.82
C CYS A 5 -5.94 -6.28 1.35
N GLY A 6 -6.90 -5.89 2.19
CA GLY A 6 -6.94 -4.58 2.84
C GLY A 6 -5.70 -4.32 3.70
N CYS A 7 -5.33 -5.28 4.57
CA CYS A 7 -4.14 -5.13 5.40
C CYS A 7 -2.86 -5.09 4.56
N MET A 8 -2.75 -5.93 3.52
CA MET A 8 -1.59 -5.89 2.62
C MET A 8 -1.45 -4.55 1.90
N LYS A 9 -2.56 -3.97 1.43
CA LYS A 9 -2.56 -2.62 0.83
C LYS A 9 -2.08 -1.58 1.84
N ALA A 10 -2.55 -1.63 3.08
CA ALA A 10 -2.10 -0.72 4.14
C ALA A 10 -0.60 -0.85 4.41
N ILE A 11 -0.09 -2.08 4.56
CA ILE A 11 1.34 -2.35 4.79
C ILE A 11 2.22 -1.81 3.65
N ILE A 12 1.76 -1.95 2.40
CA ILE A 12 2.49 -1.46 1.21
C ILE A 12 2.45 0.06 1.11
N LEU A 13 1.29 0.66 1.42
CA LEU A 13 1.06 2.10 1.35
C LEU A 13 1.84 2.86 2.42
N LEU A 14 1.81 2.36 3.66
CA LEU A 14 2.44 2.97 4.82
C LEU A 14 3.93 2.63 4.81
N LYS A 15 4.71 3.33 4.02
CA LYS A 15 6.15 3.07 3.82
C LYS A 15 6.99 4.17 4.47
N PRO A 16 7.62 3.93 5.63
CA PRO A 16 8.39 4.96 6.35
C PRO A 16 9.64 5.42 5.58
N GLU A 17 10.19 4.60 4.69
CA GLU A 17 11.37 4.94 3.87
C GLU A 17 11.01 5.71 2.59
N THR A 18 9.82 6.30 2.53
CA THR A 18 9.40 7.10 1.38
C THR A 18 10.17 8.43 1.37
N PRO A 19 10.89 8.76 0.28
CA PRO A 19 11.60 10.03 0.19
C PRO A 19 10.66 11.23 0.34
N GLY A 20 11.06 12.22 1.14
CA GLY A 20 10.27 13.44 1.36
C GLY A 20 9.17 13.31 2.43
N LEU A 21 9.09 12.19 3.14
CA LEU A 21 8.19 12.05 4.28
C LEU A 21 8.65 12.94 5.44
N MET A 22 7.75 13.77 5.96
CA MET A 22 8.05 14.70 7.06
C MET A 22 8.05 14.00 8.43
N ASP A 23 6.99 13.23 8.69
CA ASP A 23 6.80 12.52 9.96
C ASP A 23 6.85 11.00 9.72
N ILE A 24 8.03 10.42 9.95
CA ILE A 24 8.28 9.00 9.69
C ILE A 24 7.60 8.12 10.76
N GLN A 25 7.70 8.52 12.02
CA GLN A 25 7.25 7.71 13.16
C GLN A 25 5.74 7.34 13.09
N PRO A 26 4.81 8.26 12.78
CA PRO A 26 3.40 7.89 12.64
C PRO A 26 3.14 6.88 11.51
N VAL A 27 3.88 6.98 10.40
CA VAL A 27 3.74 6.05 9.27
C VAL A 27 4.24 4.66 9.64
N GLU A 28 5.38 4.58 10.33
CA GLU A 28 5.91 3.31 10.85
C GLU A 28 4.93 2.66 11.84
N MET A 29 4.43 3.43 12.81
CA MET A 29 3.44 2.93 13.78
C MET A 29 2.16 2.39 13.11
N LEU A 30 1.67 3.07 12.08
CA LEU A 30 0.50 2.60 11.33
C LEU A 30 0.83 1.34 10.50
N GLN A 31 2.04 1.23 9.94
CA GLN A 31 2.47 0.03 9.23
C GLN A 31 2.52 -1.17 10.19
N ASP A 32 3.11 -1.00 11.37
CA ASP A 32 3.18 -2.02 12.41
C ASP A 32 1.78 -2.45 12.86
N GLN A 33 0.89 -1.49 13.05
CA GLN A 33 -0.51 -1.78 13.40
C GLN A 33 -1.19 -2.62 12.31
N ALA A 34 -0.98 -2.31 11.03
CA ALA A 34 -1.53 -3.09 9.92
C ALA A 34 -0.96 -4.52 9.87
N GLN A 35 0.31 -4.72 10.20
CA GLN A 35 0.92 -6.05 10.33
C GLN A 35 0.31 -6.85 11.49
N CYS A 36 0.13 -6.22 12.66
CA CYS A 36 -0.52 -6.85 13.82
C CYS A 36 -1.94 -7.31 13.49
N ILE A 37 -2.76 -6.42 12.90
CA ILE A 37 -4.14 -6.74 12.48
C ILE A 37 -4.16 -7.92 11.51
N LEU A 38 -3.24 -7.96 10.54
CA LEU A 38 -3.15 -9.07 9.59
C LEU A 38 -2.78 -10.39 10.29
N ASN A 39 -1.78 -10.37 11.18
CA ASN A 39 -1.35 -11.55 11.91
C ASN A 39 -2.48 -12.11 12.79
N ASP A 40 -3.19 -11.24 13.52
CA ASP A 40 -4.30 -11.65 14.38
C ASP A 40 -5.47 -12.21 13.58
N TYR A 41 -5.81 -11.56 12.45
CA TYR A 41 -6.82 -12.08 11.52
C TYR A 41 -6.46 -13.47 11.01
N ILE A 42 -5.21 -13.68 10.58
CA ILE A 42 -4.74 -14.97 10.07
C ILE A 42 -4.76 -16.04 11.16
N ARG A 43 -4.30 -15.72 12.38
CA ARG A 43 -4.31 -16.66 13.51
C ARG A 43 -5.72 -17.09 13.89
N GLY A 44 -6.67 -16.16 13.88
CA GLY A 44 -8.08 -16.45 14.16
C GLY A 44 -8.76 -17.24 13.05
N ARG A 45 -8.55 -16.85 11.78
CA ARG A 45 -9.30 -17.40 10.63
C ARG A 45 -8.68 -18.66 10.02
N TYR A 46 -7.35 -18.77 10.09
CA TYR A 46 -6.54 -19.79 9.42
C TYR A 46 -5.56 -20.45 10.40
N SER A 47 -6.05 -20.87 11.58
CA SER A 47 -5.25 -21.46 12.66
C SER A 47 -4.39 -22.67 12.26
N ARG A 48 -4.76 -23.40 11.20
CA ARG A 48 -3.99 -24.52 10.64
C ARG A 48 -2.89 -24.11 9.65
N GLN A 49 -2.70 -22.81 9.39
CA GLN A 49 -1.74 -22.27 8.43
C GLN A 49 -0.78 -21.26 9.11
N PRO A 50 0.08 -21.70 10.05
CA PRO A 50 0.91 -20.80 10.86
C PRO A 50 1.91 -19.97 10.05
N THR A 51 2.26 -20.41 8.83
CA THR A 51 3.22 -19.71 7.95
C THR A 51 2.56 -18.70 7.01
N ARG A 52 1.23 -18.59 7.01
CA ARG A 52 0.49 -17.78 6.05
C ARG A 52 0.85 -16.29 6.15
N PHE A 53 0.95 -15.75 7.36
CA PHE A 53 1.37 -14.36 7.59
C PHE A 53 2.73 -14.06 6.95
N GLY A 54 3.75 -14.87 7.26
CA GLY A 54 5.08 -14.71 6.68
C GLY A 54 5.08 -14.84 5.16
N ARG A 55 4.34 -15.80 4.60
CA ARG A 55 4.19 -15.95 3.13
C ARG A 55 3.57 -14.72 2.48
N MET A 56 2.61 -14.07 3.13
CA MET A 56 2.01 -12.84 2.62
C MET A 56 3.01 -11.68 2.66
N LEU A 57 3.77 -11.50 3.74
CA LEU A 57 4.81 -10.47 3.81
C LEU A 57 5.89 -10.67 2.73
N LEU A 58 6.23 -11.91 2.38
CA LEU A 58 7.15 -12.22 1.28
C LEU A 58 6.63 -11.82 -0.11
N LEU A 59 5.33 -11.54 -0.28
CA LEU A 59 4.79 -10.98 -1.52
C LEU A 59 5.08 -9.49 -1.68
N VAL A 60 5.34 -8.77 -0.58
CA VAL A 60 5.56 -7.31 -0.60
C VAL A 60 6.74 -6.93 -1.52
N PRO A 61 7.92 -7.55 -1.45
CA PRO A 61 9.01 -7.27 -2.39
C PRO A 61 8.63 -7.55 -3.85
N SER A 62 7.85 -8.61 -4.11
CA SER A 62 7.40 -8.95 -5.47
C SER A 62 6.48 -7.88 -6.05
N LEU A 63 5.60 -7.30 -5.22
CA LEU A 63 4.75 -6.19 -5.63
C LEU A 63 5.54 -4.90 -5.86
N ARG A 64 6.58 -4.65 -5.06
CA ARG A 64 7.50 -3.50 -5.24
C ARG A 64 8.36 -3.61 -6.50
N ALA A 65 8.51 -4.81 -7.08
CA ALA A 65 9.24 -5.00 -8.32
C ALA A 65 8.49 -4.44 -9.54
N VAL A 66 7.18 -4.22 -9.43
CA VAL A 66 6.39 -3.58 -10.48
C VAL A 66 6.76 -2.10 -10.56
N ARG A 67 7.26 -1.66 -11.72
CA ARG A 67 7.70 -0.28 -11.93
C ARG A 67 6.51 0.66 -12.02
N GLN A 68 6.65 1.85 -11.44
CA GLN A 68 5.63 2.91 -11.51
C GLN A 68 5.23 3.24 -12.95
N ASN A 69 6.21 3.45 -13.86
CA ASN A 69 5.92 3.71 -15.27
C ASN A 69 5.13 2.58 -15.96
N THR A 70 5.26 1.33 -15.51
CA THR A 70 4.46 0.23 -16.06
C THR A 70 2.99 0.40 -15.67
N VAL A 71 2.71 0.77 -14.42
CA VAL A 71 1.35 1.04 -13.94
C VAL A 71 0.77 2.26 -14.66
N GLU A 72 1.54 3.33 -14.81
CA GLU A 72 1.13 4.55 -15.53
C GLU A 72 0.75 4.27 -16.98
N ASN A 73 1.62 3.57 -17.71
CA ASN A 73 1.38 3.26 -19.12
C ASN A 73 0.19 2.34 -19.36
N LEU A 74 -0.05 1.37 -18.46
CA LEU A 74 -1.11 0.38 -18.64
C LEU A 74 -2.50 0.89 -18.25
N PHE A 75 -2.58 1.73 -17.21
CA PHE A 75 -3.88 2.08 -16.62
C PHE A 75 -4.26 3.55 -16.79
N PHE A 76 -3.29 4.44 -16.96
CA PHE A 76 -3.54 5.87 -16.86
C PHE A 76 -3.27 6.61 -18.17
N LYS A 77 -2.23 6.24 -18.93
CA LYS A 77 -1.76 6.96 -20.11
C LYS A 77 -2.86 7.36 -21.11
N ASP A 78 -3.77 6.45 -21.45
CA ASP A 78 -4.83 6.73 -22.42
C ASP A 78 -5.90 7.72 -21.90
N THR A 79 -6.03 7.85 -20.57
CA THR A 79 -7.03 8.71 -19.93
C THR A 79 -6.47 10.08 -19.57
N ILE A 80 -5.26 10.13 -19.01
CA ILE A 80 -4.64 11.35 -18.46
C ILE A 80 -3.54 11.94 -19.36
N GLY A 81 -3.18 11.24 -20.44
CA GLY A 81 -2.09 11.63 -21.32
C GLY A 81 -0.73 11.59 -20.61
N GLU A 82 0.08 12.61 -20.86
CA GLU A 82 1.44 12.74 -20.31
C GLU A 82 1.47 13.49 -18.95
N ILE A 83 0.32 13.65 -18.28
CA ILE A 83 0.25 14.27 -16.95
C ILE A 83 0.88 13.31 -15.92
N PRO A 84 1.91 13.73 -15.15
CA PRO A 84 2.50 12.86 -14.13
C PRO A 84 1.51 12.48 -13.04
N MET A 85 1.49 11.21 -12.63
CA MET A 85 0.58 10.72 -11.57
C MET A 85 0.72 11.49 -10.26
N GLN A 86 1.94 11.93 -9.92
CA GLN A 86 2.19 12.73 -8.71
C GLN A 86 1.38 14.02 -8.72
N ARG A 87 1.24 14.67 -9.88
CA ARG A 87 0.47 15.91 -10.00
C ARG A 87 -1.02 15.65 -9.81
N LEU A 88 -1.54 14.59 -10.43
CA LEU A 88 -2.93 14.19 -10.25
C LEU A 88 -3.26 13.86 -8.80
N LEU A 89 -2.40 13.11 -8.11
CA LEU A 89 -2.59 12.78 -6.69
C LEU A 89 -2.63 14.04 -5.81
N ILE A 90 -1.79 15.05 -6.12
CA ILE A 90 -1.82 16.35 -5.44
C ILE A 90 -3.15 17.07 -5.73
N ASP A 91 -3.54 17.16 -7.00
CA ASP A 91 -4.76 17.84 -7.42
C ASP A 91 -6.00 17.20 -6.77
N MET A 92 -6.08 15.86 -6.76
CA MET A 92 -7.14 15.10 -6.10
C MET A 92 -7.21 15.38 -4.60
N TYR A 93 -6.06 15.33 -3.91
CA TYR A 93 -6.00 15.60 -2.47
C TYR A 93 -6.36 17.06 -2.13
N GLN A 94 -6.06 18.01 -3.02
CA GLN A 94 -6.43 19.40 -2.84
C GLN A 94 -7.90 19.66 -3.15
N MET A 95 -8.49 19.01 -4.16
CA MET A 95 -9.92 19.12 -4.47
C MET A 95 -10.78 18.73 -3.28
N ASP A 96 -10.42 17.65 -2.56
CA ASP A 96 -11.11 17.20 -1.36
C ASP A 96 -11.04 18.20 -0.18
N LYS A 97 -10.12 19.19 -0.21
CA LYS A 97 -10.06 20.24 0.82
C LYS A 97 -11.02 21.40 0.57
N PHE A 98 -11.60 21.48 -0.63
CA PHE A 98 -12.50 22.56 -1.05
C PHE A 98 -13.93 22.08 -1.36
N ALA A 99 -14.20 20.78 -1.19
CA ALA A 99 -15.53 20.16 -1.24
C ALA A 99 -16.07 19.96 0.18
#